data_AF-A0A1H8G9M4-F1
#
_entry.id   AF-A0A1H8G9M4-F1
#
_cell.length_a   1.000
_cell.length_b   1.000
_cell.length_c   1.000
_cell.angle_alpha   90.00
_cell.angle_beta   90.00
_cell.angle_gamma   90.00
#
_symmetry.space_group_name_H-M   'P 1'
#
loop_
_entity.id
_entity.type
_entity.pdbx_description
1 polymer ?
#
loop_
_entity_poly.entity_id
_entity_poly.type
_entity_poly.pdbx_seq_one_letter_code
_entity_poly.pdbx_strand_id
1 'polypeptide(L)'
;MKGYERATKEEIYDRLRIEANCHAQIERIIHLRHLCNLNLEEAADVTNLSISTLSRYENEVTKCSVQSLITICYHYQKYLHKRHIPFDRSLFLIDMNTFDN
;
A
#
# COMPACT_ATOMS: atom_id res chain seq x y z
N MET A 1 -26.96 -27.94 -13.04
CA MET A 1 -26.35 -27.23 -11.90
C MET A 1 -24.84 -27.18 -12.18
N LYS A 2 -24.25 -26.00 -12.39
CA LYS A 2 -22.79 -25.89 -12.45
C LYS A 2 -22.27 -26.22 -11.05
N GLY A 3 -21.59 -27.36 -10.90
CA GLY A 3 -20.99 -27.76 -9.63
C GLY A 3 -20.00 -26.69 -9.21
N TYR A 4 -20.08 -26.22 -7.97
CA TYR A 4 -19.04 -25.39 -7.39
C TYR A 4 -17.78 -26.27 -7.26
N GLU A 5 -16.80 -26.09 -8.12
CA GLU A 5 -15.47 -26.65 -7.92
C GLU A 5 -14.90 -26.05 -6.62
N ARG A 6 -14.43 -26.93 -5.74
CA ARG A 6 -13.76 -26.51 -4.50
C ARG A 6 -12.37 -26.03 -4.87
N ALA A 7 -11.98 -24.87 -4.33
CA ALA A 7 -10.64 -24.34 -4.52
C ALA A 7 -9.57 -25.35 -4.05
N THR A 8 -8.47 -25.47 -4.79
CA THR A 8 -7.35 -26.33 -4.39
C THR A 8 -6.63 -25.75 -3.17
N LYS A 9 -5.79 -26.56 -2.51
CA LYS A 9 -4.96 -26.06 -1.41
C LYS A 9 -4.01 -24.96 -1.90
N GLU A 10 -3.41 -25.11 -3.08
CA GLU A 10 -2.53 -24.07 -3.65
C GLU A 10 -3.30 -22.76 -3.85
N GLU A 11 -4.50 -22.81 -4.44
CA GLU A 11 -5.33 -21.62 -4.67
C GLU A 11 -5.72 -20.91 -3.37
N ILE A 12 -5.92 -21.65 -2.27
CA ILE A 12 -6.21 -21.07 -0.96
C ILE A 12 -4.94 -20.41 -0.38
N TYR A 13 -3.79 -21.07 -0.48
CA TYR A 13 -2.52 -20.52 0.01
C TYR A 13 -2.12 -19.26 -0.76
N ASP A 14 -2.29 -19.24 -2.07
CA ASP A 14 -1.99 -18.08 -2.91
C ASP A 14 -2.90 -16.89 -2.55
N ARG A 15 -4.20 -17.12 -2.33
CA ARG A 15 -5.11 -16.07 -1.86
C ARG A 15 -4.68 -15.49 -0.53
N LEU A 16 -4.35 -16.34 0.45
CA LEU A 16 -3.88 -15.89 1.77
C LEU A 16 -2.58 -15.10 1.66
N ARG A 17 -1.65 -15.52 0.80
CA ARG A 17 -0.39 -14.80 0.52
C ARG A 17 -0.65 -13.41 -0.05
N ILE A 18 -1.54 -13.31 -1.05
CA ILE A 18 -1.92 -12.04 -1.68
C ILE A 18 -2.61 -11.11 -0.67
N GLU A 19 -3.54 -11.62 0.14
CA GLU A 19 -4.24 -10.84 1.17
C GLU A 19 -3.28 -10.28 2.22
N ALA A 20 -2.36 -11.12 2.72
CA ALA A 20 -1.33 -10.68 3.67
C ALA A 20 -0.42 -9.58 3.08
N ASN A 21 -0.06 -9.70 1.80
CA ASN A 21 0.72 -8.67 1.12
C ASN A 21 -0.08 -7.37 0.96
N CYS A 22 -1.35 -7.44 0.55
CA CYS A 22 -2.22 -6.26 0.46
C CYS A 22 -2.32 -5.53 1.82
N HIS A 23 -2.54 -6.26 2.90
CA HIS A 23 -2.62 -5.68 4.24
C HIS A 23 -1.31 -4.99 4.65
N ALA A 24 -0.16 -5.64 4.41
CA ALA A 24 1.15 -5.07 4.71
C ALA A 24 1.44 -3.77 3.94
N GLN A 25 0.94 -3.64 2.71
CA GLN A 25 1.07 -2.42 1.92
C GLN A 25 0.25 -1.26 2.50
N ILE A 26 -0.95 -1.57 3.01
CA ILE A 26 -1.84 -0.58 3.61
C ILE A 26 -1.24 -0.05 4.91
N GLU A 27 -0.77 -0.94 5.78
CA GLU A 27 -0.03 -0.57 7.00
C GLU A 27 1.16 0.33 6.69
N ARG A 28 1.87 0.06 5.59
CA ARG A 28 2.99 0.89 5.15
C ARG A 28 2.54 2.29 4.68
N ILE A 29 1.45 2.40 3.92
CA ILE A 29 0.90 3.70 3.49
C ILE A 29 0.50 4.53 4.72
N ILE A 30 -0.20 3.93 5.67
CA ILE A 30 -0.64 4.58 6.92
C ILE A 30 0.57 5.03 7.73
N HIS A 31 1.57 4.15 7.90
CA HIS A 31 2.80 4.47 8.62
C HIS A 31 3.56 5.65 8.00
N LEU A 32 3.74 5.65 6.67
CA LEU A 32 4.42 6.74 5.96
C LEU A 32 3.68 8.08 6.09
N ARG A 33 2.33 8.05 6.02
CA ARG A 33 1.52 9.26 6.23
C ARG A 33 1.71 9.84 7.63
N HIS A 34 1.69 8.98 8.66
CA HIS A 34 1.93 9.39 10.04
C HIS A 34 3.37 9.88 10.26
N LEU A 35 4.36 9.25 9.62
CA LEU A 35 5.76 9.70 9.67
C LEU A 35 5.95 11.10 9.06
N CYS A 36 5.17 11.41 8.01
CA CYS A 36 5.14 12.76 7.45
C CYS A 36 4.30 13.75 8.28
N ASN A 37 3.62 13.28 9.33
CA ASN A 37 2.66 14.04 10.14
C ASN A 37 1.57 14.73 9.29
N LEU A 38 1.01 13.99 8.32
CA LEU A 38 -0.01 14.51 7.40
C LEU A 38 -1.39 13.96 7.74
N ASN A 39 -2.40 14.81 7.66
CA ASN A 39 -3.78 14.37 7.56
C ASN A 39 -4.09 13.84 6.14
N LEU A 40 -5.30 13.30 5.91
CA LEU A 40 -5.66 12.71 4.62
C LEU A 40 -5.71 13.73 3.46
N GLU A 41 -6.05 14.99 3.74
CA GLU A 41 -6.08 16.07 2.75
C GLU A 41 -4.66 16.46 2.33
N GLU A 42 -3.77 16.71 3.30
CA GLU A 42 -2.37 17.03 3.01
C GLU A 42 -1.64 15.86 2.33
N ALA A 43 -1.99 14.62 2.70
CA ALA A 43 -1.48 13.42 2.05
C ALA A 43 -1.93 13.31 0.59
N ALA A 44 -3.18 13.67 0.30
CA ALA A 44 -3.71 13.71 -1.06
C ALA A 44 -2.92 14.70 -1.92
N ASP A 45 -2.66 15.89 -1.40
CA ASP A 45 -1.86 16.92 -2.07
C ASP A 45 -0.41 16.46 -2.33
N VAL A 46 0.23 15.83 -1.33
CA VAL A 46 1.62 15.35 -1.45
C VAL A 46 1.75 14.23 -2.48
N THR A 47 0.79 13.31 -2.52
CA THR A 47 0.81 12.10 -3.36
C THR A 47 0.16 12.30 -4.72
N ASN A 48 -0.50 13.45 -4.95
CA ASN A 48 -1.30 13.74 -6.14
C ASN A 48 -2.41 12.68 -6.39
N LEU A 49 -2.97 12.15 -5.29
CA LEU A 49 -4.12 11.26 -5.29
C LEU A 49 -5.33 12.00 -4.71
N SER A 50 -6.54 11.52 -4.96
CA SER A 50 -7.71 12.06 -4.26
C SER A 50 -7.75 11.58 -2.80
N ILE A 51 -8.29 12.42 -1.91
CA ILE A 51 -8.58 12.04 -0.50
C ILE A 51 -9.37 10.73 -0.45
N SER A 52 -10.35 10.57 -1.34
CA SER A 52 -11.18 9.37 -1.44
C SER A 52 -10.40 8.13 -1.83
N THR A 53 -9.36 8.26 -2.66
CA THR A 53 -8.51 7.14 -3.07
C THR A 53 -7.64 6.69 -1.91
N LEU A 54 -6.97 7.62 -1.22
CA LEU A 54 -6.17 7.33 -0.04
C LEU A 54 -7.03 6.71 1.08
N SER A 55 -8.19 7.31 1.36
CA SER A 55 -9.13 6.77 2.35
C SER A 55 -9.58 5.34 2.00
N ARG A 56 -9.88 5.04 0.73
CA ARG A 56 -10.23 3.67 0.30
C ARG A 56 -9.08 2.68 0.46
N TYR A 57 -7.84 3.10 0.27
CA TYR A 57 -6.67 2.26 0.55
C TYR A 57 -6.51 2.01 2.04
N GLU A 58 -6.54 3.06 2.87
CA GLU A 58 -6.35 2.94 4.33
C GLU A 58 -7.46 2.16 5.04
N ASN A 59 -8.67 2.11 4.46
CA ASN A 59 -9.79 1.34 4.99
C ASN A 59 -9.97 -0.02 4.29
N GLU A 60 -8.99 -0.47 3.52
CA GLU A 60 -9.01 -1.74 2.77
C GLU A 60 -10.21 -1.94 1.82
N VAL A 61 -10.89 -0.85 1.45
CA VAL A 61 -12.05 -0.86 0.54
C VAL A 61 -11.59 -1.16 -0.90
N THR A 62 -10.38 -0.77 -1.25
CA THR A 62 -9.81 -1.00 -2.58
C THR A 62 -8.36 -1.44 -2.44
N LYS A 63 -7.97 -2.49 -3.18
CA LYS A 63 -6.59 -2.95 -3.20
C LYS A 63 -5.70 -1.88 -3.82
N CYS A 64 -4.61 -1.54 -3.13
CA CYS A 64 -3.57 -0.68 -3.69
C CYS A 64 -2.79 -1.47 -4.75
N SER A 65 -2.61 -0.89 -5.93
CA SER A 65 -1.75 -1.50 -6.95
C SER A 65 -0.28 -1.26 -6.61
N VAL A 66 0.63 -2.10 -7.13
CA VAL A 66 2.08 -1.91 -6.97
C VAL A 66 2.51 -0.53 -7.48
N GLN A 67 1.97 -0.13 -8.64
CA GLN A 67 2.28 1.15 -9.24
C GLN A 67 1.81 2.32 -8.36
N SER A 68 0.61 2.22 -7.77
CA SER A 68 0.10 3.20 -6.83
C SER A 68 0.98 3.29 -5.58
N LEU A 69 1.37 2.14 -5.03
CA LEU A 69 2.26 2.07 -3.86
C LEU A 69 3.62 2.71 -4.13
N ILE A 70 4.26 2.37 -5.26
CA ILE A 70 5.54 2.98 -5.69
C ILE A 70 5.42 4.49 -5.76
N THR A 71 4.35 4.99 -6.40
CA THR A 71 4.09 6.43 -6.51
C THR A 71 3.94 7.07 -5.13
N ILE A 72 3.09 6.51 -4.24
CA ILE A 72 2.89 7.02 -2.88
C ILE A 72 4.22 7.06 -2.11
N CYS A 73 4.98 5.95 -2.13
CA CYS A 73 6.30 5.85 -1.49
C CYS A 73 7.27 6.92 -2.00
N TYR A 74 7.37 7.13 -3.32
CA TYR A 74 8.22 8.16 -3.91
C TYR A 74 7.85 9.56 -3.42
N HIS A 75 6.55 9.90 -3.39
CA HIS A 75 6.08 11.20 -2.96
C HIS A 75 6.37 11.46 -1.47
N TYR A 76 6.14 10.48 -0.59
CA TYR A 76 6.48 10.61 0.82
C TYR A 76 7.98 10.67 1.06
N GLN A 77 8.78 9.85 0.37
CA GLN A 77 10.23 9.90 0.48
C GLN A 77 10.76 11.30 0.11
N LYS A 78 10.25 11.86 -0.99
CA LYS A 78 10.59 13.22 -1.43
C LYS A 78 10.16 14.28 -0.41
N TYR A 79 8.98 14.12 0.21
CA TYR A 79 8.50 15.01 1.26
C TYR A 79 9.43 15.00 2.48
N LEU A 80 9.74 13.82 3.01
CA LEU A 80 10.62 13.64 4.17
C LEU A 80 12.02 14.21 3.91
N HIS A 81 12.58 13.96 2.72
CA HIS A 81 13.87 14.53 2.32
C HIS A 81 13.85 16.07 2.30
N LYS A 82 12.82 16.67 1.69
CA LYS A 82 12.69 18.14 1.63
C LYS A 82 12.53 18.79 3.00
N ARG A 83 11.91 18.09 3.95
CA ARG A 83 11.67 18.57 5.31
C ARG A 83 12.78 18.20 6.29
N HIS A 84 13.82 17.50 5.85
CA HIS A 84 14.91 16.99 6.69
C HIS A 84 14.41 16.12 7.87
N ILE A 85 13.30 15.41 7.67
CA ILE A 85 12.77 14.47 8.68
C ILE A 85 13.59 13.17 8.59
N PRO A 86 14.16 12.66 9.69
CA PRO A 86 14.90 11.39 9.67
C PRO A 86 13.94 10.22 9.49
N PHE A 87 14.35 9.24 8.70
CA PHE A 87 13.56 8.03 8.44
C PHE A 87 14.45 6.83 8.12
N ASP A 88 13.94 5.62 8.36
CA ASP A 88 14.58 4.39 7.90
C ASP A 88 14.27 4.16 6.41
N ARG A 89 15.33 4.00 5.61
CA ARG A 89 15.21 3.74 4.17
C ARG A 89 14.56 2.39 3.86
N SER A 90 14.59 1.44 4.80
CA SER A 90 13.95 0.14 4.66
C SER A 90 12.43 0.25 4.42
N LEU A 91 11.80 1.32 4.90
CA LEU A 91 10.38 1.63 4.70
C LEU A 91 10.00 1.80 3.22
N PHE A 92 10.98 2.11 2.37
CA PHE A 92 10.78 2.33 0.93
C PHE A 92 11.24 1.14 0.07
N LEU A 93 11.76 0.07 0.70
CA LEU A 93 12.11 -1.16 -0.01
C LEU A 93 10.83 -1.95 -0.30
N ILE A 94 10.44 -1.99 -1.57
CA ILE A 94 9.29 -2.76 -2.06
C ILE A 94 9.85 -4.09 -2.58
N ASP A 95 9.54 -5.18 -1.89
CA ASP A 95 9.86 -6.52 -2.37
C ASP A 95 8.92 -6.87 -3.52
N MET A 96 9.43 -6.87 -4.74
CA MET A 96 8.63 -7.15 -5.94
C MET A 96 8.15 -8.60 -6.00
N ASN A 97 8.80 -9.53 -5.28
CA ASN A 97 8.44 -10.96 -5.28
C ASN A 97 7.13 -11.23 -4.53
N THR A 98 6.63 -10.27 -3.75
CA THR A 98 5.33 -10.43 -3.07
C THR A 98 4.16 -10.11 -4.00
N PHE A 99 4.43 -9.52 -5.18
CA PHE A 99 3.42 -9.04 -6.12
C PHE A 99 3.20 -9.95 -7.33
N ASP A 100 4.14 -10.86 -7.60
CA ASP A 100 4.00 -11.86 -8.65
C ASP A 100 3.22 -13.08 -8.12
N ASN A 101 2.27 -13.55 -8.93
CA ASN A 101 1.55 -14.81 -8.73
C ASN A 101 2.46 -15.99 -9.06
#